data_AF-A0A1I2DY08-F1
#
_entry.id   AF-A0A1I2DY08-F1
#
_cell.length_a   1.000
_cell.length_b   1.000
_cell.length_c   1.000
_cell.angle_alpha   90.00
_cell.angle_beta   90.00
_cell.angle_gamma   90.00
#
_symmetry.space_group_name_H-M   'P 1'
#
loop_
_entity.id
_entity.type
_entity.pdbx_description
1 polymer ?
#
loop_
_entity_poly.entity_id
_entity_poly.type
_entity_poly.pdbx_seq_one_letter_code
_entity_poly.pdbx_strand_id
1 'polypeptide(L)'
;MIQKRSIIGAAIGLVIAAATSWLLPEFITVLIPVAATLMGVVLDEKRLLRKTNIIDAIPSPSRAPSGPEQLPEAVQPSSSSGGGASAPAISPIFEPVLEYLEVLEDMVISEGQKNTLDNEIVEKSCSLFLRLHRVMPLLTELNNDEINHTVRRLVLKELNSVINPFLRLSGDAKTKNRRILLNGLRDINTKISEIVATIEHKDLMELQTKAEVIHKRYNYSEF
;
A
#
# COMPACT_ATOMS: atom_id res chain seq x y z
N MET A 1 14.52 40.67 -21.89
CA MET A 1 15.66 40.91 -20.97
C MET A 1 15.94 39.79 -19.95
N ILE A 2 15.02 38.85 -19.71
CA ILE A 2 15.16 37.77 -18.71
C ILE A 2 16.12 36.65 -19.17
N GLN A 3 16.18 36.34 -20.47
CA GLN A 3 17.07 35.30 -20.99
C GLN A 3 18.57 35.62 -20.81
N LYS A 4 18.97 36.91 -20.91
CA LYS A 4 20.39 37.30 -20.73
C LYS A 4 20.88 37.04 -19.30
N ARG A 5 20.00 37.20 -18.30
CA ARG A 5 20.35 36.97 -16.88
C ARG A 5 20.48 35.47 -16.56
N SER A 6 19.69 34.62 -17.21
CA SER A 6 19.76 33.16 -17.06
C SER A 6 21.05 32.58 -17.64
N ILE A 7 21.51 33.11 -18.78
CA ILE A 7 22.75 32.65 -19.42
C ILE A 7 23.97 33.07 -18.59
N ILE A 8 23.93 34.26 -17.98
CA ILE A 8 25.00 34.73 -17.07
C ILE A 8 25.06 33.88 -15.81
N GLY A 9 23.91 33.49 -15.23
CA GLY A 9 23.87 32.59 -14.08
C GLY A 9 24.46 31.20 -14.38
N ALA A 10 24.16 30.65 -15.56
CA ALA A 10 24.71 29.37 -16.00
C ALA A 10 26.23 29.44 -16.23
N ALA A 11 26.73 30.53 -16.81
CA ALA A 11 28.17 30.72 -17.02
C ALA A 11 28.94 30.87 -15.71
N ILE A 12 28.41 31.60 -14.73
CA ILE A 12 29.02 31.78 -13.41
C ILE A 12 29.04 30.44 -12.65
N GLY A 13 27.96 29.65 -12.72
CA GLY A 13 27.92 28.33 -12.10
C GLY A 13 28.97 27.37 -12.66
N LEU A 14 29.25 27.43 -13.97
CA LEU A 14 30.24 26.59 -14.63
C LEU A 14 31.69 27.01 -14.25
N VAL A 15 31.93 28.32 -14.09
CA VAL A 15 33.23 28.84 -13.63
C VAL A 15 33.49 28.48 -12.16
N ILE A 16 32.47 28.53 -11.31
CA ILE A 16 32.58 28.13 -9.89
C ILE A 16 32.83 26.63 -9.78
N ALA A 17 32.13 25.80 -10.57
CA ALA A 17 32.35 24.36 -10.62
C ALA A 17 33.74 23.97 -11.13
N ALA A 18 34.25 24.68 -12.15
CA ALA A 18 35.60 24.47 -12.65
C ALA A 18 36.68 24.88 -11.64
N ALA A 19 36.46 25.97 -10.89
CA ALA A 19 37.40 26.45 -9.88
C ALA A 19 37.42 25.59 -8.61
N THR A 20 36.34 24.88 -8.30
CA THR A 20 36.25 23.97 -7.13
C THR A 20 36.65 22.53 -7.44
N SER A 21 36.88 22.20 -8.71
CA SER A 21 37.25 20.86 -9.21
C SER A 21 38.56 20.31 -8.63
N TRP A 22 39.48 21.17 -8.17
CA TRP A 22 40.79 20.73 -7.67
C TRP A 22 40.79 20.31 -6.18
N LEU A 23 39.75 20.62 -5.40
CA LEU A 23 39.84 20.55 -3.93
C LEU A 23 38.72 19.77 -3.22
N LEU A 24 37.90 18.98 -3.93
CA LEU A 24 36.80 18.20 -3.33
C LEU A 24 36.66 16.82 -3.98
N PRO A 25 36.71 15.71 -3.22
CA PRO A 25 36.45 14.34 -3.71
C PRO A 25 35.02 14.20 -4.28
N GLU A 26 34.87 13.39 -5.34
CA GLU A 26 33.72 13.24 -6.24
C GLU A 26 32.34 12.92 -5.61
N PHE A 27 32.22 12.76 -4.29
CA PHE A 27 31.01 12.27 -3.63
C PHE A 27 30.01 13.36 -3.20
N ILE A 28 30.39 14.63 -3.17
CA ILE A 28 29.52 15.72 -2.66
C ILE A 28 28.71 16.39 -3.78
N THR A 29 29.20 16.39 -5.02
CA THR A 29 28.57 17.07 -6.17
C THR A 29 27.23 16.46 -6.59
N VAL A 30 27.00 15.18 -6.26
CA VAL A 30 25.72 14.48 -6.50
C VAL A 30 24.64 14.85 -5.48
N LEU A 31 25.01 15.36 -4.30
CA LEU A 31 24.05 15.66 -3.23
C LEU A 31 23.31 16.99 -3.44
N ILE A 32 23.95 17.95 -4.14
CA ILE A 32 23.44 19.32 -4.29
C ILE A 32 22.18 19.39 -5.17
N PRO A 33 22.08 18.70 -6.32
CA PRO A 33 20.84 18.67 -7.11
C PRO A 33 19.67 17.98 -6.40
N VAL A 34 19.97 16.97 -5.56
CA VAL A 34 18.96 16.21 -4.79
C VAL A 34 18.43 17.05 -3.63
N ALA A 35 19.29 17.78 -2.92
CA ALA A 35 18.87 18.67 -1.85
C ALA A 35 18.06 19.88 -2.37
N ALA A 36 18.44 20.44 -3.52
CA ALA A 36 17.74 21.57 -4.14
C ALA A 36 16.34 21.20 -4.65
N THR A 37 16.15 20.00 -5.20
CA THR A 37 14.84 19.49 -5.64
C THR A 37 13.90 19.24 -4.46
N LEU A 38 14.41 18.69 -3.34
CA LEU A 38 13.62 18.46 -2.14
C LEU A 38 13.16 19.76 -1.44
N MET A 39 13.99 20.80 -1.39
CA MET A 39 13.57 22.10 -0.83
C MET A 39 12.52 22.82 -1.69
N GLY A 40 12.54 22.65 -3.02
CA GLY A 40 11.58 23.27 -3.92
C GLY A 40 10.14 22.80 -3.71
N VAL A 41 9.94 21.50 -3.45
CA VAL A 41 8.61 20.89 -3.29
C VAL A 41 7.94 21.33 -1.97
N VAL A 42 8.72 21.47 -0.89
CA VAL A 42 8.20 21.84 0.45
C VAL A 42 7.77 23.32 0.51
N LEU A 43 8.35 24.19 -0.32
CA LEU A 43 7.96 25.60 -0.41
C LEU A 43 6.70 25.82 -1.28
N ASP A 44 6.41 24.91 -2.21
CA ASP A 44 5.24 24.99 -3.10
C ASP A 44 3.95 24.48 -2.41
N GLU A 45 4.04 23.41 -1.61
CA GLU A 45 2.91 22.93 -0.79
C GLU A 45 2.37 23.99 0.18
N LYS A 46 3.26 24.81 0.77
CA LYS A 46 2.86 25.88 1.70
C LYS A 46 2.14 27.04 1.01
N ARG A 47 2.29 27.20 -0.31
CA ARG A 47 1.58 28.22 -1.09
C ARG A 47 0.20 27.75 -1.55
N LEU A 48 0.04 26.46 -1.83
CA LEU A 48 -1.26 25.90 -2.24
C LEU A 48 -2.26 25.83 -1.08
N LEU A 49 -1.80 25.52 0.13
CA LEU A 49 -2.67 25.47 1.33
C LEU A 49 -3.18 26.84 1.80
N ARG A 50 -2.57 27.95 1.39
CA ARG A 50 -3.01 29.30 1.79
C ARG A 50 -4.14 29.86 0.91
N LYS A 51 -4.48 29.22 -0.22
CA LYS A 51 -5.38 29.79 -1.23
C LYS A 51 -6.80 29.20 -1.24
N THR A 52 -7.14 28.28 -0.35
CA THR A 52 -8.39 27.48 -0.43
C THR A 52 -9.40 27.73 0.70
N ASN A 53 -9.36 28.88 1.37
CA ASN A 53 -10.34 29.20 2.41
C ASN A 53 -11.29 30.33 1.97
N ILE A 54 -12.27 30.00 1.10
CA ILE A 54 -13.45 30.84 0.81
C ILE A 54 -14.65 29.92 0.50
N ILE A 55 -15.60 29.87 1.45
CA ILE A 55 -17.08 29.82 1.32
C ILE A 55 -17.69 28.64 0.55
N ASP A 56 -18.45 27.77 1.25
CA ASP A 56 -19.91 27.78 1.05
C ASP A 56 -20.70 27.22 2.23
N ALA A 57 -21.77 27.95 2.54
CA ALA A 57 -22.68 27.74 3.65
C ALA A 57 -23.93 27.02 3.15
N ILE A 58 -24.35 25.95 3.83
CA ILE A 58 -25.69 25.36 3.61
C ILE A 58 -26.53 25.61 4.87
N PRO A 59 -27.69 26.30 4.77
CA PRO A 59 -28.54 26.62 5.90
C PRO A 59 -29.37 25.40 6.35
N SER A 60 -29.36 25.10 7.65
CA SER A 60 -30.27 24.13 8.27
C SER A 60 -31.53 24.86 8.80
N PRO A 61 -32.75 24.53 8.35
CA PRO A 61 -33.96 25.04 8.99
C PRO A 61 -34.30 24.22 10.22
N SER A 62 -34.42 24.91 11.35
CA SER A 62 -34.94 24.39 12.61
C SER A 62 -36.46 24.59 12.67
N ARG A 63 -37.24 23.54 13.00
CA ARG A 63 -38.56 23.68 13.66
C ARG A 63 -39.00 22.37 14.36
N ALA A 64 -39.02 22.39 15.69
CA ALA A 64 -39.78 21.48 16.58
C ALA A 64 -41.23 22.04 16.76
N PRO A 65 -42.25 21.39 17.41
CA PRO A 65 -42.15 20.77 18.75
C PRO A 65 -43.08 19.55 19.11
N SER A 66 -42.74 18.97 20.27
CA SER A 66 -43.38 18.03 21.24
C SER A 66 -44.84 17.51 21.15
N GLY A 67 -45.00 16.24 21.57
CA GLY A 67 -46.19 15.64 22.20
C GLY A 67 -46.03 14.12 22.52
N PRO A 68 -46.28 13.62 23.76
CA PRO A 68 -46.08 12.22 24.18
C PRO A 68 -47.37 11.36 24.14
N GLU A 69 -47.24 10.06 24.46
CA GLU A 69 -48.26 8.96 24.46
C GLU A 69 -48.46 8.31 23.07
N GLN A 70 -48.49 6.98 22.87
CA GLN A 70 -49.00 5.87 23.68
C GLN A 70 -48.52 4.52 23.07
N LEU A 71 -48.15 3.53 23.91
CA LEU A 71 -48.08 2.10 23.57
C LEU A 71 -49.52 1.53 23.45
N PRO A 72 -49.81 0.45 22.66
CA PRO A 72 -49.33 -0.90 22.96
C PRO A 72 -49.03 -1.86 21.78
N GLU A 73 -48.09 -2.78 22.04
CA GLU A 73 -48.09 -4.23 21.79
C GLU A 73 -49.06 -4.82 20.72
N ALA A 74 -48.51 -5.44 19.66
CA ALA A 74 -48.51 -6.90 19.45
C ALA A 74 -48.20 -7.32 17.99
N VAL A 75 -47.58 -8.51 17.88
CA VAL A 75 -47.60 -9.49 16.76
C VAL A 75 -46.37 -9.58 15.82
N GLN A 76 -45.60 -10.64 16.11
CA GLN A 76 -44.84 -11.58 15.26
C GLN A 76 -43.38 -11.32 14.83
N PRO A 77 -42.49 -12.32 15.05
CA PRO A 77 -41.10 -12.28 14.61
C PRO A 77 -41.00 -12.82 13.18
N SER A 78 -40.93 -11.91 12.21
CA SER A 78 -40.34 -12.25 10.91
C SER A 78 -38.83 -12.16 11.10
N SER A 79 -38.20 -13.32 11.28
CA SER A 79 -36.75 -13.49 11.16
C SER A 79 -36.34 -13.13 9.73
N SER A 80 -36.10 -11.85 9.48
CA SER A 80 -35.28 -11.38 8.36
C SER A 80 -33.86 -11.84 8.67
N SER A 81 -33.53 -13.02 8.16
CA SER A 81 -32.16 -13.49 7.98
C SER A 81 -31.32 -12.32 7.49
N GLY A 82 -30.38 -11.93 8.33
CA GLY A 82 -29.53 -10.78 8.10
C GLY A 82 -28.96 -10.81 6.69
N GLY A 83 -28.90 -9.62 6.08
CA GLY A 83 -27.90 -9.35 5.07
C GLY A 83 -26.54 -9.62 5.70
N GLY A 84 -26.12 -10.88 5.67
CA GLY A 84 -24.73 -11.26 5.77
C GLY A 84 -24.09 -10.56 4.58
N ALA A 85 -23.36 -9.50 4.86
CA ALA A 85 -22.34 -9.03 3.95
C ALA A 85 -21.54 -10.28 3.58
N SER A 86 -21.73 -10.77 2.36
CA SER A 86 -20.91 -11.85 1.82
C SER A 86 -19.48 -11.36 1.98
N ALA A 87 -18.76 -11.95 2.93
CA ALA A 87 -17.31 -11.87 2.90
C ALA A 87 -16.92 -12.27 1.47
N PRO A 88 -16.02 -11.51 0.81
CA PRO A 88 -15.65 -11.79 -0.56
C PRO A 88 -15.32 -13.27 -0.64
N ALA A 89 -16.04 -14.01 -1.50
CA ALA A 89 -15.89 -15.45 -1.61
C ALA A 89 -14.46 -15.71 -2.07
N ILE A 90 -13.59 -16.04 -1.13
CA ILE A 90 -12.20 -16.35 -1.41
C ILE A 90 -12.22 -17.59 -2.29
N SER A 91 -11.52 -17.53 -3.43
CA SER A 91 -11.45 -18.69 -4.32
C SER A 91 -10.89 -19.90 -3.56
N PRO A 92 -11.43 -21.11 -3.78
CA PRO A 92 -10.94 -22.34 -3.14
C PRO A 92 -9.46 -22.63 -3.46
N ILE A 93 -8.91 -21.97 -4.48
CA ILE A 93 -7.49 -21.99 -4.85
C ILE A 93 -6.58 -21.49 -3.72
N PHE A 94 -7.04 -20.51 -2.93
CA PHE A 94 -6.25 -19.87 -1.88
C PHE A 94 -6.50 -20.42 -0.47
N GLU A 95 -7.52 -21.26 -0.29
CA GLU A 95 -7.83 -21.87 1.01
C GLU A 95 -6.62 -22.58 1.64
N PRO A 96 -5.87 -23.45 0.93
CA PRO A 96 -4.67 -24.08 1.51
C PRO A 96 -3.54 -23.08 1.81
N VAL A 97 -3.55 -21.94 1.13
CA VAL A 97 -2.53 -20.90 1.31
C VAL A 97 -2.83 -20.09 2.56
N LEU A 98 -4.09 -19.80 2.83
CA LEU A 98 -4.54 -19.10 4.04
C LEU A 98 -4.30 -19.93 5.29
N GLU A 99 -4.73 -21.19 5.29
CA GLU A 99 -4.50 -22.11 6.42
C GLU A 99 -3.00 -22.21 6.74
N TYR A 100 -2.18 -22.36 5.71
CA TYR A 100 -0.74 -22.42 5.88
C TYR A 100 -0.14 -21.10 6.40
N LEU A 101 -0.66 -19.96 5.95
CA LEU A 101 -0.21 -18.64 6.38
C LEU A 101 -0.53 -18.41 7.86
N GLU A 102 -1.70 -18.83 8.32
CA GLU A 102 -2.11 -18.79 9.73
C GLU A 102 -1.17 -19.63 10.61
N VAL A 103 -0.85 -20.86 10.19
CA VAL A 103 0.11 -21.72 10.92
C VAL A 103 1.50 -21.10 10.99
N LEU A 104 1.97 -20.49 9.89
CA LEU A 104 3.25 -19.78 9.87
C LEU A 104 3.24 -18.55 10.79
N GLU A 105 2.15 -17.78 10.77
CA GLU A 105 1.96 -16.62 11.62
C GLU A 105 2.03 -17.00 13.10
N ASP A 106 1.27 -18.00 13.52
CA ASP A 106 1.29 -18.51 14.89
C ASP A 106 2.69 -18.96 15.32
N MET A 107 3.41 -19.65 14.43
CA MET A 107 4.77 -20.12 14.71
C MET A 107 5.74 -18.96 14.90
N VAL A 108 5.70 -17.95 14.03
CA VAL A 108 6.56 -16.76 14.10
C VAL A 108 6.23 -15.93 15.35
N ILE A 109 4.95 -15.74 15.66
CA ILE A 109 4.50 -15.01 16.85
C ILE A 109 4.95 -15.74 18.12
N SER A 110 4.74 -17.06 18.20
CA SER A 110 5.19 -17.87 19.33
C SER A 110 6.71 -17.79 19.53
N GLU A 111 7.50 -17.89 18.46
CA GLU A 111 8.96 -17.77 18.56
C GLU A 111 9.42 -16.35 18.95
N GLY A 112 8.67 -15.32 18.55
CA GLY A 112 8.84 -13.95 19.01
C GLY A 112 8.55 -13.79 20.51
N GLN A 113 7.43 -14.35 20.99
CA GLN A 113 7.04 -14.29 22.41
C GLN A 113 8.05 -15.01 23.34
N LYS A 114 8.69 -16.08 22.84
CA LYS A 114 9.78 -16.77 23.55
C LYS A 114 11.10 -15.99 23.55
N ASN A 115 11.15 -14.78 23.00
CA ASN A 115 12.37 -13.98 22.79
C ASN A 115 13.47 -14.75 22.06
N THR A 116 13.10 -15.73 21.23
CA THR A 116 14.03 -16.56 20.46
C THR A 116 14.23 -16.03 19.04
N LEU A 117 13.31 -15.17 18.58
CA LEU A 117 13.33 -14.52 17.29
C LEU A 117 13.50 -13.01 17.44
N ASP A 118 14.33 -12.40 16.60
CA ASP A 118 14.52 -10.95 16.62
C ASP A 118 13.21 -10.21 16.34
N ASN A 119 12.93 -9.15 17.09
CA ASN A 119 11.71 -8.35 16.92
C ASN A 119 11.52 -7.82 15.50
N GLU A 120 12.60 -7.43 14.81
CA GLU A 120 12.51 -6.98 13.41
C GLU A 120 12.01 -8.10 12.48
N ILE A 121 12.48 -9.33 12.69
CA ILE A 121 12.03 -10.48 11.88
C ILE A 121 10.54 -10.73 12.12
N VAL A 122 10.11 -10.72 13.39
CA VAL A 122 8.69 -10.88 13.76
C VAL A 122 7.85 -9.81 13.07
N GLU A 123 8.22 -8.54 13.22
CA GLU A 123 7.48 -7.40 12.64
C GLU A 123 7.40 -7.48 11.11
N LYS A 124 8.52 -7.75 10.43
CA LYS A 124 8.55 -7.85 8.96
C LYS A 124 7.76 -9.04 8.45
N SER A 125 7.80 -10.17 9.16
CA SER A 125 7.03 -11.38 8.80
C SER A 125 5.53 -11.13 8.98
N CYS A 126 5.10 -10.64 10.14
CA CYS A 126 3.69 -10.32 10.40
C CYS A 126 3.15 -9.26 9.42
N SER A 127 3.94 -8.21 9.13
CA SER A 127 3.55 -7.21 8.12
C SER A 127 3.38 -7.83 6.73
N LEU A 128 4.21 -8.80 6.36
CA LEU A 128 4.09 -9.50 5.09
C LEU A 128 2.84 -10.40 5.06
N PHE A 129 2.56 -11.13 6.14
CA PHE A 129 1.39 -12.00 6.26
C PHE A 129 0.10 -11.19 6.14
N LEU A 130 -0.02 -10.09 6.88
CA LEU A 130 -1.16 -9.17 6.77
C LEU A 130 -1.35 -8.63 5.36
N ARG A 131 -0.26 -8.33 4.66
CA ARG A 131 -0.31 -7.88 3.27
C ARG A 131 -0.82 -8.99 2.35
N LEU A 132 -0.35 -10.23 2.53
CA LEU A 132 -0.81 -11.40 1.78
C LEU A 132 -2.31 -11.65 1.99
N HIS A 133 -2.79 -11.61 3.23
CA HIS A 133 -4.22 -11.74 3.54
C HIS A 133 -5.07 -10.70 2.80
N ARG A 134 -4.59 -9.46 2.67
CA ARG A 134 -5.31 -8.39 1.96
C ARG A 134 -5.28 -8.55 0.44
N VAL A 135 -4.21 -9.09 -0.11
CA VAL A 135 -4.02 -9.21 -1.57
C VAL A 135 -4.78 -10.42 -2.15
N MET A 136 -4.93 -11.50 -1.39
CA MET A 136 -5.63 -12.71 -1.86
C MET A 136 -7.07 -12.51 -2.39
N PRO A 137 -7.96 -11.76 -1.72
CA PRO A 137 -9.30 -11.50 -2.28
C PRO A 137 -9.22 -10.70 -3.60
N LEU A 138 -8.30 -9.73 -3.70
CA LEU A 138 -8.11 -8.93 -4.92
C LEU A 138 -7.62 -9.79 -6.10
N LEU A 139 -6.79 -10.79 -5.82
CA LEU A 139 -6.32 -11.76 -6.82
C LEU A 139 -7.44 -12.66 -7.35
N THR A 140 -8.39 -13.02 -6.49
CA THR A 140 -9.59 -13.75 -6.89
C THR A 140 -10.42 -12.93 -7.88
N GLU A 141 -10.60 -11.64 -7.61
CA GLU A 141 -11.34 -10.72 -8.49
C GLU A 141 -10.61 -10.47 -9.82
N LEU A 142 -9.28 -10.37 -9.78
CA LEU A 142 -8.47 -10.19 -10.98
C LEU A 142 -8.60 -11.38 -11.95
N ASN A 143 -8.90 -12.58 -11.45
CA ASN A 143 -9.14 -13.82 -12.20
C ASN A 143 -8.04 -14.15 -13.22
N ASN A 144 -6.78 -14.11 -12.77
CA ASN A 144 -5.61 -14.50 -13.58
C ASN A 144 -4.91 -15.71 -12.94
N ASP A 145 -5.03 -16.86 -13.60
CA ASP A 145 -4.49 -18.14 -13.12
C ASP A 145 -2.97 -18.13 -12.96
N GLU A 146 -2.24 -17.39 -13.80
CA GLU A 146 -0.78 -17.31 -13.72
C GLU A 146 -0.33 -16.56 -12.46
N ILE A 147 -0.96 -15.42 -12.17
CA ILE A 147 -0.67 -14.64 -10.96
C ILE A 147 -1.12 -15.42 -9.72
N ASN A 148 -2.28 -16.07 -9.77
CA ASN A 148 -2.79 -16.89 -8.67
C ASN A 148 -1.85 -18.05 -8.34
N HIS A 149 -1.38 -18.79 -9.36
CA HIS A 149 -0.39 -19.84 -9.19
C HIS A 149 0.94 -19.30 -8.66
N THR A 150 1.38 -18.14 -9.15
CA THR A 150 2.62 -17.48 -8.70
C THR A 150 2.54 -17.17 -7.20
N VAL A 151 1.45 -16.58 -6.74
CA VAL A 151 1.24 -16.26 -5.31
C VAL A 151 1.15 -17.53 -4.47
N ARG A 152 0.43 -18.55 -4.94
CA ARG A 152 0.35 -19.85 -4.27
C ARG A 152 1.73 -20.47 -4.10
N ARG A 153 2.57 -20.47 -5.15
CA ARG A 153 3.95 -20.95 -5.08
C ARG A 153 4.80 -20.10 -4.15
N LEU A 154 4.69 -18.77 -4.22
CA LEU A 154 5.45 -17.84 -3.41
C LEU A 154 5.24 -18.10 -1.92
N VAL A 155 4.01 -18.38 -1.49
CA VAL A 155 3.70 -18.67 -0.09
C VAL A 155 4.05 -20.12 0.29
N LEU A 156 3.52 -21.11 -0.42
CA LEU A 156 3.64 -22.51 -0.01
C LEU A 156 5.07 -23.07 -0.16
N LYS A 157 5.84 -22.53 -1.11
CA LYS A 157 7.19 -23.01 -1.42
C LYS A 157 8.25 -22.02 -0.98
N GLU A 158 8.19 -20.78 -1.48
CA GLU A 158 9.32 -19.85 -1.33
C GLU A 158 9.39 -19.29 0.10
N LEU A 159 8.29 -18.73 0.61
CA LEU A 159 8.18 -18.27 1.99
C LEU A 159 8.46 -19.41 2.99
N ASN A 160 7.86 -20.58 2.75
CA ASN A 160 8.14 -21.80 3.50
C ASN A 160 9.64 -22.15 3.53
N SER A 161 10.30 -22.15 2.37
CA SER A 161 11.72 -22.52 2.24
C SER A 161 12.66 -21.58 2.98
N VAL A 162 12.27 -20.33 3.21
CA VAL A 162 13.10 -19.37 3.95
C VAL A 162 12.78 -19.39 5.44
N ILE A 163 11.49 -19.42 5.81
CA ILE A 163 11.07 -19.34 7.21
C ILE A 163 11.35 -20.64 7.97
N ASN A 164 10.91 -21.79 7.47
CA ASN A 164 10.96 -23.03 8.26
C ASN A 164 12.38 -23.50 8.59
N PRO A 165 13.35 -23.48 7.64
CA PRO A 165 14.74 -23.79 7.98
C PRO A 165 15.32 -22.80 9.00
N PHE A 166 14.96 -21.52 8.91
CA PHE A 166 15.45 -20.49 9.84
C PHE A 166 14.90 -20.70 11.26
N LEU A 167 13.60 -21.00 11.41
CA LEU A 167 12.98 -21.22 12.71
C LEU A 167 13.58 -22.42 13.46
N ARG A 168 14.07 -23.42 12.72
CA ARG A 168 14.77 -24.60 13.26
C ARG A 168 16.19 -24.32 13.75
N LEU A 169 16.78 -23.17 13.41
CA LEU A 169 18.13 -22.82 13.87
C LEU A 169 18.16 -22.52 15.37
N SER A 170 19.32 -22.77 15.99
CA SER A 170 19.60 -22.35 17.37
C SER A 170 19.89 -20.84 17.44
N GLY A 171 19.81 -20.24 18.64
CA GLY A 171 19.94 -18.79 18.84
C GLY A 171 21.13 -18.13 18.12
N ASP A 172 22.35 -18.63 18.34
CA ASP A 172 23.55 -18.07 17.70
C ASP A 172 23.54 -18.22 16.16
N ALA A 173 22.97 -19.32 15.66
CA ALA A 173 22.82 -19.56 14.23
C ALA A 173 21.73 -18.66 13.63
N LYS A 174 20.65 -18.37 14.36
CA LYS A 174 19.62 -17.39 13.97
C LYS A 174 20.25 -16.00 13.81
N THR A 175 21.05 -15.54 14.79
CA THR A 175 21.70 -14.23 14.71
C THR A 175 22.64 -14.11 13.50
N LYS A 176 23.46 -15.14 13.24
CA LYS A 176 24.40 -15.14 12.09
C LYS A 176 23.68 -15.16 10.74
N ASN A 177 22.58 -15.90 10.63
CA ASN A 177 21.83 -16.06 9.37
C ASN A 177 20.67 -15.07 9.22
N ARG A 178 20.46 -14.19 10.20
CA ARG A 178 19.38 -13.20 10.25
C ARG A 178 19.17 -12.47 8.93
N ARG A 179 20.25 -12.02 8.31
CA ARG A 179 20.22 -11.27 7.05
C ARG A 179 19.64 -12.09 5.89
N ILE A 180 19.85 -13.39 5.88
CA ILE A 180 19.32 -14.29 4.85
C ILE A 180 17.79 -14.30 4.90
N LEU A 181 17.22 -14.45 6.11
CA LEU A 181 15.77 -14.41 6.29
C LEU A 181 15.21 -13.02 5.94
N LEU A 182 15.81 -11.95 6.46
CA LEU A 182 15.32 -10.58 6.17
C LEU A 182 15.38 -10.25 4.67
N ASN A 183 16.42 -10.69 3.97
CA ASN A 183 16.49 -10.53 2.52
C ASN A 183 15.40 -11.35 1.82
N GLY A 184 15.21 -12.61 2.19
CA GLY A 184 14.14 -13.44 1.61
C GLY A 184 12.74 -12.84 1.84
N LEU A 185 12.46 -12.34 3.06
CA LEU A 185 11.20 -11.64 3.36
C LEU A 185 11.04 -10.36 2.51
N ARG A 186 12.13 -9.60 2.34
CA ARG A 186 12.14 -8.40 1.50
C ARG A 186 11.89 -8.73 0.04
N ASP A 187 12.50 -9.78 -0.49
CA ASP A 187 12.35 -10.21 -1.88
C ASP A 187 10.90 -10.64 -2.15
N ILE A 188 10.32 -11.45 -1.25
CA ILE A 188 8.91 -11.84 -1.32
C ILE A 188 8.00 -10.61 -1.24
N ASN A 189 8.26 -9.69 -0.31
CA ASN A 189 7.49 -8.45 -0.20
C ASN A 189 7.59 -7.58 -1.47
N THR A 190 8.74 -7.57 -2.13
CA THR A 190 8.94 -6.85 -3.39
C THR A 190 8.12 -7.50 -4.51
N LYS A 191 8.11 -8.84 -4.59
CA LYS A 191 7.26 -9.57 -5.54
C LYS A 191 5.77 -9.29 -5.34
N ILE A 192 5.32 -9.23 -4.08
CA ILE A 192 3.95 -8.84 -3.76
C ILE A 192 3.65 -7.40 -4.19
N SER A 193 4.60 -6.47 -4.07
CA SER A 193 4.43 -5.11 -4.60
C SER A 193 4.24 -5.07 -6.11
N GLU A 194 4.97 -5.87 -6.87
CA GLU A 194 4.79 -5.96 -8.34
C GLU A 194 3.40 -6.50 -8.70
N ILE A 195 2.92 -7.49 -7.96
CA ILE A 195 1.59 -8.07 -8.14
C ILE A 195 0.51 -7.03 -7.84
N VAL A 196 0.63 -6.29 -6.73
CA VAL A 196 -0.30 -5.21 -6.38
C VAL A 196 -0.31 -4.12 -7.45
N ALA A 197 0.85 -3.70 -7.96
CA ALA A 197 0.92 -2.71 -9.05
C ALA A 197 0.22 -3.22 -10.32
N THR A 198 0.26 -4.52 -10.59
CA THR A 198 -0.45 -5.13 -11.73
C THR A 198 -1.97 -5.09 -11.53
N ILE A 199 -2.44 -5.36 -10.30
CA ILE A 199 -3.87 -5.23 -9.93
C ILE A 199 -4.31 -3.77 -10.10
N GLU A 200 -3.58 -2.83 -9.50
CA GLU A 200 -3.89 -1.40 -9.59
C GLU A 200 -3.95 -0.91 -11.04
N HIS A 201 -3.02 -1.36 -11.89
CA HIS A 201 -3.04 -1.01 -13.30
C HIS A 201 -4.30 -1.51 -14.02
N LYS A 202 -4.73 -2.74 -13.73
CA LYS A 202 -5.99 -3.29 -14.28
C LYS A 202 -7.19 -2.48 -13.80
N ASP A 203 -7.25 -2.19 -12.51
CA ASP A 203 -8.36 -1.43 -11.92
C ASP A 203 -8.46 -0.02 -12.51
N LEU A 204 -7.33 0.63 -12.79
CA LEU A 204 -7.28 1.92 -13.48
C LEU A 204 -7.84 1.84 -14.91
N MET A 205 -7.52 0.78 -15.66
CA MET A 205 -8.05 0.59 -17.02
C MET A 205 -9.56 0.32 -17.00
N GLU A 206 -10.03 -0.46 -16.05
CA GLU A 206 -11.47 -0.69 -15.87
C GLU A 206 -12.21 0.60 -15.49
N LEU A 207 -11.61 1.40 -14.61
CA LEU A 207 -12.17 2.70 -14.20
C LEU A 207 -12.25 3.67 -15.38
N GLN A 208 -11.18 3.79 -16.18
CA GLN A 208 -11.15 4.62 -17.38
C GLN A 208 -12.23 4.18 -18.39
N THR A 209 -12.32 2.87 -18.66
CA THR A 209 -13.33 2.31 -19.55
C THR A 209 -14.74 2.62 -19.07
N LYS A 210 -15.03 2.46 -17.77
CA LYS A 210 -16.33 2.79 -17.17
C LYS A 210 -16.63 4.29 -17.26
N ALA A 211 -15.65 5.15 -17.00
CA ALA A 211 -15.78 6.59 -17.11
C ALA A 211 -16.10 7.04 -18.55
N GLU A 212 -15.45 6.45 -19.56
CA GLU A 212 -15.74 6.72 -20.97
C GLU A 212 -17.15 6.29 -21.37
N VAL A 213 -17.62 5.14 -20.90
CA VAL A 213 -18.98 4.66 -21.16
C VAL A 213 -20.01 5.60 -20.55
N ILE A 214 -19.78 6.06 -19.32
CA ILE A 214 -20.63 7.04 -18.65
C ILE A 214 -20.66 8.34 -19.46
N HIS A 215 -19.48 8.87 -19.83
CA HIS A 215 -19.38 10.10 -20.62
C HIS A 215 -20.16 9.98 -21.93
N LYS A 216 -20.01 8.87 -22.67
CA LYS A 216 -20.80 8.61 -23.89
C LYS A 216 -22.31 8.61 -23.60
N ARG A 217 -22.79 7.88 -22.58
CA ARG A 217 -24.23 7.80 -22.28
C ARG A 217 -24.86 9.17 -22.01
N TYR A 218 -24.21 10.00 -21.20
CA TYR A 218 -24.78 11.30 -20.82
C TYR A 218 -24.60 12.38 -21.89
N ASN A 219 -23.57 12.30 -22.73
CA ASN A 219 -23.37 13.26 -23.82
C ASN A 219 -24.31 12.99 -25.01
N TYR A 220 -24.77 11.73 -25.20
CA TYR A 220 -25.77 11.38 -26.23
C TYR A 220 -27.22 11.50 -25.74
N SER A 221 -27.48 11.61 -24.43
CA SER A 221 -28.83 11.78 -23.88
C SER A 221 -29.32 13.23 -23.79
N GLU A 222 -28.48 14.21 -24.14
CA GLU A 222 -28.83 15.64 -24.19
C GLU A 222 -29.24 16.13 -25.60
N PHE A 223 -29.45 15.21 -26.56
CA PHE A 223 -30.00 15.50 -27.89
C PHE A 223 -31.21 14.61 -28.18
#